data_AF-A0A1F3JPL5-F1
#
_entry.id   AF-A0A1F3JPL5-F1
#
_cell.length_a   1.000
_cell.length_b   1.000
_cell.length_c   1.000
_cell.angle_alpha   90.00
_cell.angle_beta   90.00
_cell.angle_gamma   90.00
#
_symmetry.space_group_name_H-M   'P 1'
#
loop_
_entity.id
_entity.type
_entity.pdbx_description
1 polymer ?
#
loop_
_entity_poly.entity_id
_entity_poly.type
_entity_poly.pdbx_seq_one_letter_code
_entity_poly.pdbx_strand_id
1 'polypeptide(L)'
;MKYVVFLIVCFSALTFLVHCKSKQTKVKPIEISVSNPTDISIADAEVYIPWSALKNKLSGISDEQICVLHNNTVIASQWVDEKPNGKSLLVLVTVPAQSQIKLMITKADDHEGTNSFSKRTYAELSVKEGGTWEWVTKDNGNQQYEYKGGKFKNVESYRVPEQHTDHSFDIRYEGPGWESDKVGYRFYLDWRNAVDVFGKKTAEMVLQNVGLDGFDSYHESCEWGQDIFKVGETLGLGSIAYWSGTEAVRVEKTDSMISRIAMNGLLKSAIETQYYGWQFANSTVDLHSYLSIVGGSRLTHCQLELSKGNPVLCTGIIKYKGIEPETNFADSLSDYVFLATYGLQSLANDSLGLAIIAHRKFVTQITEDKKNQIMVLQPINQKVDYYFLAAWEKELNGITNKKDFNIYLENLIFSFNNPIKISQ
;
A
#
# COMPACT_ATOMS: atom_id res chain seq x y z
N MET A 1 3.88 -84.60 -51.43
CA MET A 1 3.85 -83.88 -50.14
C MET A 1 3.44 -82.45 -50.43
N LYS A 2 2.28 -82.04 -49.90
CA LYS A 2 1.62 -80.75 -50.17
C LYS A 2 2.30 -79.66 -49.34
N TYR A 3 2.79 -78.61 -49.98
CA TYR A 3 3.14 -77.36 -49.31
C TYR A 3 2.19 -76.26 -49.78
N VAL A 4 1.53 -75.65 -48.79
CA VAL A 4 0.51 -74.61 -48.91
C VAL A 4 1.19 -73.27 -49.16
N VAL A 5 0.75 -72.55 -50.19
CA VAL A 5 1.14 -71.16 -50.47
C VAL A 5 0.24 -70.25 -49.62
N PHE A 6 0.84 -69.50 -48.69
CA PHE A 6 0.14 -68.41 -47.99
C PHE A 6 0.45 -67.09 -48.69
N LEU A 7 -0.57 -66.50 -49.31
CA LEU A 7 -0.56 -65.16 -49.89
C LEU A 7 -0.84 -64.16 -48.75
N ILE A 8 0.16 -63.37 -48.34
CA ILE A 8 -0.04 -62.27 -47.38
C ILE A 8 -0.49 -61.05 -48.18
N VAL A 9 -1.78 -60.70 -48.05
CA VAL A 9 -2.34 -59.46 -48.56
C VAL A 9 -2.14 -58.37 -47.50
N CYS A 10 -1.23 -57.43 -47.75
CA CYS A 10 -1.07 -56.22 -46.94
C CYS A 10 -2.25 -55.27 -47.21
N PHE A 11 -3.16 -55.14 -46.25
CA PHE A 11 -4.18 -54.08 -46.23
C PHE A 11 -3.57 -52.80 -45.67
N SER A 12 -3.24 -51.83 -46.52
CA SER A 12 -2.88 -50.47 -46.09
C SER A 12 -4.15 -49.70 -45.72
N ALA A 13 -4.47 -49.66 -44.42
CA ALA A 13 -5.51 -48.80 -43.88
C ALA A 13 -5.04 -47.34 -43.93
N LEU A 14 -5.51 -46.59 -44.93
CA LEU A 14 -5.33 -45.15 -45.03
C LEU A 14 -6.27 -44.46 -44.04
N THR A 15 -5.82 -44.23 -42.80
CA THR A 15 -6.56 -43.41 -41.83
C THR A 15 -6.45 -41.94 -42.25
N PHE A 16 -7.51 -41.41 -42.86
CA PHE A 16 -7.73 -39.98 -43.01
C PHE A 16 -7.92 -39.37 -41.62
N LEU A 17 -6.85 -38.85 -41.02
CA LEU A 17 -6.93 -37.93 -39.89
C LEU A 17 -7.51 -36.62 -40.39
N VAL A 18 -8.84 -36.48 -40.28
CA VAL A 18 -9.52 -35.18 -40.38
C VAL A 18 -9.04 -34.34 -39.21
N HIS A 19 -7.98 -33.55 -39.44
CA HIS A 19 -7.59 -32.48 -38.54
C HIS A 19 -8.70 -31.42 -38.54
N CYS A 20 -9.62 -31.56 -37.60
CA CYS A 20 -10.55 -30.51 -37.25
C CYS A 20 -9.73 -29.37 -36.65
N LYS A 21 -9.28 -28.41 -37.48
CA LYS A 21 -8.77 -27.14 -36.99
C LYS A 21 -9.91 -26.51 -36.19
N SER A 22 -9.83 -26.57 -34.87
CA SER A 22 -10.68 -25.74 -34.03
C SER A 22 -10.47 -24.31 -34.51
N LYS A 23 -11.55 -23.64 -34.92
CA LYS A 23 -11.51 -22.19 -35.15
C LYS A 23 -11.23 -21.59 -33.77
N GLN A 24 -9.97 -21.29 -33.46
CA GLN A 24 -9.66 -20.37 -32.37
C GLN A 24 -10.33 -19.05 -32.74
N THR A 25 -11.41 -18.74 -32.02
CA THR A 25 -12.07 -17.45 -32.08
C THR A 25 -11.03 -16.43 -31.60
N LYS A 26 -10.40 -15.72 -32.54
CA LYS A 26 -9.51 -14.59 -32.22
C LYS A 26 -10.35 -13.55 -31.49
N VAL A 27 -10.16 -13.45 -30.17
CA VAL A 27 -10.81 -12.41 -29.38
C VAL A 27 -10.18 -11.08 -29.79
N LYS A 28 -11.02 -10.12 -30.18
CA LYS A 28 -10.53 -8.82 -30.63
C LYS A 28 -9.96 -8.07 -29.41
N PRO A 29 -8.71 -7.57 -29.48
CA PRO A 29 -8.15 -6.77 -28.41
C PRO A 29 -9.02 -5.54 -28.14
N ILE A 30 -9.12 -5.17 -26.86
CA ILE A 30 -9.77 -3.94 -26.42
C ILE A 30 -8.70 -2.86 -26.31
N GLU A 31 -8.92 -1.72 -26.97
CA GLU A 31 -8.08 -0.54 -26.78
C GLU A 31 -8.60 0.28 -25.59
N ILE A 32 -7.69 0.75 -24.74
CA ILE A 32 -7.95 1.73 -23.68
C ILE A 32 -7.00 2.89 -23.89
N SER A 33 -7.57 4.09 -23.97
CA SER A 33 -6.84 5.34 -24.06
C SER A 33 -6.64 5.94 -22.68
N VAL A 34 -5.40 6.36 -22.40
CA VAL A 34 -5.05 7.03 -21.15
C VAL A 34 -4.42 8.37 -21.51
N SER A 35 -5.09 9.46 -21.16
CA SER A 35 -4.67 10.83 -21.47
C SER A 35 -4.21 11.56 -20.22
N ASN A 36 -3.04 12.18 -20.29
CA ASN A 36 -2.53 13.08 -19.27
C ASN A 36 -2.78 14.54 -19.70
N PRO A 37 -3.69 15.27 -19.02
CA PRO A 37 -3.96 16.67 -19.35
C PRO A 37 -2.89 17.64 -18.83
N THR A 38 -2.00 17.19 -17.95
CA THR A 38 -1.01 18.03 -17.26
C THR A 38 0.21 18.30 -18.13
N ASP A 39 0.95 19.37 -17.84
CA ASP A 39 2.23 19.71 -18.47
C ASP A 39 3.43 18.98 -17.86
N ILE A 40 3.19 18.07 -16.90
CA ILE A 40 4.20 17.21 -16.29
C ILE A 40 3.99 15.76 -16.72
N SER A 41 5.09 15.02 -16.86
CA SER A 41 5.00 13.57 -17.09
C SER A 41 4.58 12.88 -15.79
N ILE A 42 3.56 12.01 -15.85
CA ILE A 42 3.11 11.23 -14.70
C ILE A 42 3.72 9.84 -14.84
N ALA A 43 4.73 9.54 -14.01
CA ALA A 43 5.31 8.21 -13.90
C ALA A 43 4.40 7.30 -13.07
N ASP A 44 4.33 6.01 -13.43
CA ASP A 44 3.56 5.00 -12.70
C ASP A 44 2.10 5.42 -12.41
N ALA A 45 1.45 6.08 -13.37
CA ALA A 45 0.06 6.48 -13.23
C ALA A 45 -0.83 5.23 -13.01
N GLU A 46 -1.66 5.28 -11.97
CA GLU A 46 -2.60 4.21 -11.65
C GLU A 46 -3.77 4.19 -12.64
N VAL A 47 -3.85 3.14 -13.46
CA VAL A 47 -4.95 2.95 -14.40
C VAL A 47 -5.78 1.75 -13.96
N TYR A 48 -6.98 2.02 -13.44
CA TYR A 48 -7.96 1.01 -13.08
C TYR A 48 -8.94 0.80 -14.22
N ILE A 49 -8.94 -0.39 -14.81
CA ILE A 49 -9.85 -0.77 -15.90
C ILE A 49 -10.95 -1.67 -15.31
N PRO A 50 -12.20 -1.19 -15.18
CA PRO A 50 -13.26 -1.96 -14.53
C PRO A 50 -13.56 -3.26 -15.28
N TRP A 51 -13.75 -4.37 -14.54
CA TRP A 51 -14.13 -5.65 -15.12
C TRP A 51 -15.43 -5.56 -15.93
N SER A 52 -16.35 -4.69 -15.50
CA SER A 52 -17.59 -4.39 -16.21
C SER A 52 -17.37 -3.87 -17.64
N ALA A 53 -16.25 -3.17 -17.90
CA ALA A 53 -15.88 -2.67 -19.23
C ALA A 53 -15.24 -3.75 -20.14
N LEU A 54 -14.79 -4.86 -19.55
CA LEU A 54 -14.05 -5.93 -20.24
C LEU A 54 -14.92 -7.18 -20.51
N LYS A 55 -15.70 -7.62 -19.51
CA LYS A 55 -16.32 -8.96 -19.47
C LYS A 55 -17.18 -9.34 -20.68
N ASN A 56 -17.89 -8.38 -21.28
CA ASN A 56 -18.77 -8.64 -22.43
C ASN A 56 -17.98 -8.75 -23.76
N LYS A 57 -16.82 -8.10 -23.82
CA LYS A 57 -15.97 -8.00 -25.01
C LYS A 57 -14.91 -9.11 -25.05
N LEU A 58 -14.56 -9.67 -23.89
CA LEU A 58 -13.65 -10.82 -23.73
C LEU A 58 -14.43 -12.09 -23.36
N SER A 59 -15.59 -12.32 -23.98
CA SER A 59 -16.43 -13.48 -23.65
C SER A 59 -15.70 -14.81 -23.90
N GLY A 60 -15.68 -15.67 -22.88
CA GLY A 60 -14.98 -16.96 -22.92
C GLY A 60 -13.50 -16.93 -22.54
N ILE A 61 -12.97 -15.77 -22.12
CA ILE A 61 -11.63 -15.63 -21.54
C ILE A 61 -11.78 -15.48 -20.02
N SER A 62 -11.06 -16.30 -19.23
CA SER A 62 -10.99 -16.11 -17.78
C SER A 62 -10.06 -14.94 -17.44
N ASP A 63 -10.25 -14.32 -16.29
CA ASP A 63 -9.48 -13.14 -15.89
C ASP A 63 -7.97 -13.40 -15.74
N GLU A 64 -7.57 -14.66 -15.48
CA GLU A 64 -6.16 -15.08 -15.45
C GLU A 64 -5.53 -15.17 -16.84
N GLN A 65 -6.35 -15.25 -17.89
CA GLN A 65 -5.90 -15.29 -19.28
C GLN A 65 -5.82 -13.90 -19.91
N ILE A 66 -6.10 -12.83 -19.16
CA ILE A 66 -6.07 -11.46 -19.65
C ILE A 66 -4.68 -10.87 -19.43
N CYS A 67 -4.12 -10.27 -20.47
CA CYS A 67 -2.90 -9.47 -20.37
C CYS A 67 -3.12 -8.06 -20.93
N VAL A 68 -2.26 -7.13 -20.51
CA VAL A 68 -2.24 -5.74 -20.99
C VAL A 68 -0.95 -5.52 -21.77
N LEU A 69 -1.05 -4.96 -22.97
CA LEU A 69 0.08 -4.53 -23.76
C LEU A 69 0.17 -3.01 -23.81
N HIS A 70 1.40 -2.52 -23.71
CA HIS A 70 1.77 -1.15 -24.03
C HIS A 70 2.92 -1.20 -25.04
N ASN A 71 2.76 -0.55 -26.19
CA ASN A 71 3.73 -0.61 -27.30
C ASN A 71 4.13 -2.04 -27.71
N ASN A 72 3.13 -2.92 -27.88
CA ASN A 72 3.28 -4.35 -28.22
C ASN A 72 4.07 -5.19 -27.22
N THR A 73 4.35 -4.67 -26.02
CA THR A 73 5.01 -5.39 -24.94
C THR A 73 4.01 -5.67 -23.83
N VAL A 74 3.97 -6.91 -23.34
CA VAL A 74 3.15 -7.25 -22.16
C VAL A 74 3.70 -6.52 -20.95
N ILE A 75 2.84 -5.82 -20.22
CA ILE A 75 3.18 -5.12 -18.97
C ILE A 75 2.54 -5.82 -17.77
N ALA A 76 3.10 -5.56 -16.59
CA ALA A 76 2.55 -6.03 -15.33
C ALA A 76 1.12 -5.52 -15.17
N SER A 77 0.23 -6.40 -14.69
CA SER A 77 -1.13 -6.05 -14.33
C SER A 77 -1.56 -6.83 -13.09
N GLN A 78 -2.53 -6.29 -12.35
CA GLN A 78 -3.03 -6.89 -11.12
C GLN A 78 -4.54 -6.69 -11.00
N TRP A 79 -5.27 -7.76 -10.71
CA TRP A 79 -6.66 -7.63 -10.32
C TRP A 79 -6.79 -7.10 -8.89
N VAL A 80 -7.64 -6.09 -8.72
CA VAL A 80 -7.97 -5.48 -7.43
C VAL A 80 -9.49 -5.48 -7.24
N ASP A 81 -9.97 -5.60 -6.00
CA ASP A 81 -11.40 -5.44 -5.69
C ASP A 81 -11.61 -4.07 -5.01
N GLU A 82 -12.12 -3.11 -5.78
CA GLU A 82 -12.32 -1.73 -5.34
C GLU A 82 -13.77 -1.54 -4.91
N LYS A 83 -14.13 -1.90 -3.67
CA LYS A 83 -15.50 -1.62 -3.19
C LYS A 83 -15.75 -0.10 -3.20
N PRO A 84 -16.91 0.38 -3.71
CA PRO A 84 -18.07 -0.37 -4.24
C PRO A 84 -18.04 -0.62 -5.75
N ASN A 85 -17.02 -0.15 -6.47
CA ASN A 85 -16.86 -0.23 -7.93
C ASN A 85 -16.63 -1.67 -8.44
N GLY A 86 -16.23 -2.57 -7.54
CA GLY A 86 -16.00 -3.99 -7.80
C GLY A 86 -14.61 -4.24 -8.40
N LYS A 87 -14.48 -5.37 -9.10
CA LYS A 87 -13.19 -5.83 -9.62
C LYS A 87 -12.68 -4.93 -10.76
N SER A 88 -11.44 -4.47 -10.67
CA SER A 88 -10.72 -3.70 -11.68
C SER A 88 -9.35 -4.33 -11.99
N LEU A 89 -8.89 -4.17 -13.23
CA LEU A 89 -7.52 -4.50 -13.63
C LEU A 89 -6.65 -3.25 -13.47
N LEU A 90 -5.73 -3.28 -12.51
CA LEU A 90 -4.73 -2.24 -12.27
C LEU A 90 -3.52 -2.45 -13.16
N VAL A 91 -3.07 -1.38 -13.82
CA VAL A 91 -1.73 -1.26 -14.41
C VAL A 91 -1.08 0.06 -13.99
N LEU A 92 0.25 0.07 -13.96
CA LEU A 92 1.05 1.28 -13.72
C LEU A 92 1.76 1.64 -15.01
N VAL A 93 1.55 2.87 -15.50
CA VAL A 93 2.08 3.31 -16.80
C VAL A 93 2.54 4.76 -16.74
N THR A 94 3.67 5.05 -17.40
CA THR A 94 4.11 6.42 -17.58
C THR A 94 3.31 7.08 -18.69
N VAL A 95 2.65 8.19 -18.38
CA VAL A 95 1.91 9.01 -19.35
C VAL A 95 2.61 10.36 -19.50
N PRO A 96 3.29 10.63 -20.62
CA PRO A 96 3.99 11.90 -20.85
C PRO A 96 3.08 13.11 -20.72
N ALA A 97 3.67 14.28 -20.47
CA ALA A 97 2.96 15.56 -20.40
C ALA A 97 2.10 15.79 -21.66
N GLN A 98 0.86 16.25 -21.47
CA GLN A 98 -0.08 16.64 -22.52
C GLN A 98 -0.23 15.60 -23.63
N SER A 99 -0.16 14.32 -23.27
CA SER A 99 -0.14 13.21 -24.21
C SER A 99 -1.22 12.18 -23.92
N GLN A 100 -1.37 11.25 -24.86
CA GLN A 100 -2.25 10.10 -24.73
C GLN A 100 -1.48 8.85 -25.14
N ILE A 101 -1.56 7.82 -24.31
CA ILE A 101 -1.05 6.49 -24.61
C ILE A 101 -2.22 5.53 -24.85
N LYS A 102 -1.90 4.39 -25.45
CA LYS A 102 -2.87 3.32 -25.72
C LYS A 102 -2.42 2.03 -25.06
N LEU A 103 -3.35 1.38 -24.38
CA LEU A 103 -3.21 0.07 -23.79
C LEU A 103 -4.09 -0.91 -24.56
N MET A 104 -3.57 -2.10 -24.85
CA MET A 104 -4.33 -3.17 -25.50
C MET A 104 -4.58 -4.28 -24.50
N ILE A 105 -5.84 -4.66 -24.29
CA ILE A 105 -6.23 -5.76 -23.43
C ILE A 105 -6.64 -6.93 -24.31
N THR A 106 -5.97 -8.08 -24.13
CA THR A 106 -6.14 -9.26 -24.98
C THR A 106 -5.87 -10.56 -24.20
N LYS A 107 -5.98 -11.70 -24.88
CA LYS A 107 -5.65 -13.02 -24.33
C LYS A 107 -4.14 -13.25 -24.26
N ALA A 108 -3.65 -13.78 -23.15
CA ALA A 108 -2.23 -14.07 -22.92
C ALA A 108 -1.63 -15.06 -23.94
N ASP A 109 -2.37 -16.07 -24.39
CA ASP A 109 -1.86 -17.12 -25.30
C ASP A 109 -1.41 -16.60 -26.69
N ASP A 110 -1.82 -15.38 -27.09
CA ASP A 110 -1.41 -14.76 -28.35
C ASP A 110 -0.02 -14.08 -28.26
N HIS A 111 0.60 -14.06 -27.07
CA HIS A 111 1.87 -13.40 -26.80
C HIS A 111 2.76 -14.30 -25.92
N GLU A 112 3.87 -14.82 -26.48
CA GLU A 112 4.85 -15.61 -25.72
C GLU A 112 5.35 -14.82 -24.50
N GLY A 113 5.19 -15.42 -23.32
CA GLY A 113 5.76 -14.95 -22.05
C GLY A 113 4.77 -14.29 -21.11
N THR A 114 4.15 -15.08 -20.23
CA THR A 114 3.85 -14.61 -18.87
C THR A 114 5.19 -14.36 -18.17
N ASN A 115 5.86 -13.26 -18.50
CA ASN A 115 7.03 -12.81 -17.78
C ASN A 115 6.65 -12.74 -16.30
N SER A 116 7.38 -13.46 -15.44
CA SER A 116 7.22 -13.34 -14.00
C SER A 116 7.69 -11.95 -13.58
N PHE A 117 6.79 -10.97 -13.63
CA PHE A 117 7.09 -9.62 -13.20
C PHE A 117 7.49 -9.62 -11.72
N SER A 118 8.54 -8.88 -11.38
CA SER A 118 8.96 -8.70 -9.99
C SER A 118 7.93 -7.88 -9.21
N LYS A 119 7.72 -8.24 -7.94
CA LYS A 119 6.91 -7.43 -7.01
C LYS A 119 7.50 -6.03 -6.87
N ARG A 120 6.62 -5.03 -7.01
CA ARG A 120 6.89 -3.62 -6.73
C ARG A 120 6.26 -3.16 -5.41
N THR A 121 5.44 -4.01 -4.81
CA THR A 121 4.86 -3.80 -3.49
C THR A 121 4.87 -5.09 -2.70
N TYR A 122 4.82 -4.95 -1.38
CA TYR A 122 4.69 -6.09 -0.47
C TYR A 122 3.94 -5.67 0.79
N ALA A 123 3.17 -6.57 1.37
CA ALA A 123 2.57 -6.41 2.68
C ALA A 123 2.56 -7.76 3.43
N GLU A 124 2.78 -7.70 4.74
CA GLU A 124 2.79 -8.88 5.58
C GLU A 124 2.45 -8.58 7.03
N LEU A 125 2.06 -9.64 7.74
CA LEU A 125 1.89 -9.67 9.19
C LEU A 125 2.52 -10.97 9.66
N SER A 126 3.52 -10.89 10.55
CA SER A 126 4.29 -12.05 10.99
C SER A 126 4.23 -12.17 12.51
N VAL A 127 3.72 -13.30 12.99
CA VAL A 127 3.49 -13.56 14.43
C VAL A 127 4.23 -14.81 14.87
N LYS A 128 4.65 -14.87 16.13
CA LYS A 128 5.30 -16.05 16.70
C LYS A 128 4.28 -17.14 17.02
N GLU A 129 4.60 -18.36 16.61
CA GLU A 129 3.87 -19.56 17.01
C GLU A 129 4.77 -20.54 17.76
N GLY A 130 4.18 -21.26 18.72
CA GLY A 130 4.86 -22.31 19.49
C GLY A 130 5.74 -21.80 20.63
N GLY A 131 5.55 -20.56 21.08
CA GLY A 131 6.13 -20.03 22.32
C GLY A 131 5.09 -19.88 23.43
N THR A 132 5.45 -19.12 24.47
CA THR A 132 4.62 -18.91 25.67
C THR A 132 4.65 -17.46 26.13
N TRP A 133 3.51 -16.98 26.62
CA TRP A 133 3.43 -15.69 27.32
C TRP A 133 3.99 -15.84 28.74
N GLU A 134 4.92 -14.98 29.12
CA GLU A 134 5.53 -14.92 30.43
C GLU A 134 5.39 -13.51 31.02
N TRP A 135 5.11 -13.43 32.32
CA TRP A 135 5.09 -12.15 33.03
C TRP A 135 6.52 -11.78 33.45
N VAL A 136 7.06 -10.69 32.91
CA VAL A 136 8.46 -10.29 33.07
C VAL A 136 8.54 -8.94 33.77
N THR A 137 9.48 -8.82 34.71
CA THR A 137 9.89 -7.53 35.30
C THR A 137 11.12 -7.03 34.56
N LYS A 138 11.02 -5.85 33.96
CA LYS A 138 12.11 -5.15 33.24
C LYS A 138 13.09 -4.52 34.24
N ASP A 139 14.27 -4.15 33.75
CA ASP A 139 15.34 -3.52 34.58
C ASP A 139 14.90 -2.21 35.26
N ASN A 140 13.94 -1.50 34.67
CA ASN A 140 13.37 -0.27 35.22
C ASN A 140 12.24 -0.53 36.25
N GLY A 141 11.93 -1.80 36.55
CA GLY A 141 10.88 -2.22 37.49
C GLY A 141 9.48 -2.34 36.87
N ASN A 142 9.29 -1.93 35.61
CA ASN A 142 8.02 -2.13 34.91
C ASN A 142 7.76 -3.61 34.69
N GLN A 143 6.49 -4.00 34.69
CA GLN A 143 6.07 -5.37 34.44
C GLN A 143 5.15 -5.44 33.23
N GLN A 144 5.36 -6.45 32.39
CA GLN A 144 4.53 -6.70 31.22
C GLN A 144 4.59 -8.18 30.83
N TYR A 145 3.70 -8.58 29.94
CA TYR A 145 3.82 -9.87 29.27
C TYR A 145 4.87 -9.80 28.16
N GLU A 146 5.64 -10.87 28.01
CA GLU A 146 6.53 -11.10 26.87
C GLU A 146 6.33 -12.49 26.29
N TYR A 147 6.45 -12.62 24.98
CA TYR A 147 6.34 -13.89 24.28
C TYR A 147 7.72 -14.53 24.09
N LYS A 148 7.98 -15.60 24.85
CA LYS A 148 9.24 -16.34 24.83
C LYS A 148 9.17 -17.57 23.93
N GLY A 149 10.30 -17.87 23.27
CA GLY A 149 10.39 -18.97 22.31
C GLY A 149 9.58 -18.71 21.03
N GLY A 150 9.16 -19.78 20.37
CA GLY A 150 8.38 -19.73 19.13
C GLY A 150 9.16 -19.33 17.87
N LYS A 151 8.49 -19.37 16.72
CA LYS A 151 9.02 -18.94 15.42
C LYS A 151 8.02 -18.05 14.70
N PHE A 152 8.52 -16.98 14.07
CA PHE A 152 7.70 -16.12 13.24
C PHE A 152 7.12 -16.87 12.05
N LYS A 153 5.83 -16.63 11.78
CA LYS A 153 5.11 -17.10 10.61
C LYS A 153 4.21 -15.99 10.10
N ASN A 154 4.14 -15.88 8.78
CA ASN A 154 3.24 -14.94 8.13
C ASN A 154 1.80 -15.45 8.23
N VAL A 155 0.90 -14.56 8.62
CA VAL A 155 -0.54 -14.81 8.76
C VAL A 155 -1.33 -13.77 7.97
N GLU A 156 -2.49 -14.16 7.46
CA GLU A 156 -3.37 -13.23 6.73
C GLU A 156 -4.23 -12.37 7.67
N SER A 157 -4.50 -12.86 8.89
CA SER A 157 -5.33 -12.20 9.89
C SER A 157 -4.84 -12.51 11.29
N TYR A 158 -4.85 -11.53 12.18
CA TYR A 158 -4.49 -11.69 13.59
C TYR A 158 -5.42 -10.86 14.47
N ARG A 159 -6.06 -11.52 15.44
CA ARG A 159 -6.73 -10.82 16.54
C ARG A 159 -5.67 -10.55 17.60
N VAL A 160 -5.41 -9.27 17.85
CA VAL A 160 -4.36 -8.86 18.78
C VAL A 160 -4.73 -9.33 20.18
N PRO A 161 -3.86 -10.10 20.87
CA PRO A 161 -4.14 -10.60 22.21
C PRO A 161 -4.06 -9.45 23.23
N GLU A 162 -4.84 -9.54 24.30
CA GLU A 162 -4.87 -8.51 25.36
C GLU A 162 -3.52 -8.35 26.07
N GLN A 163 -2.69 -9.39 26.03
CA GLN A 163 -1.32 -9.37 26.56
C GLN A 163 -0.37 -8.51 25.72
N HIS A 164 -0.69 -8.23 24.46
CA HIS A 164 0.20 -7.51 23.55
C HIS A 164 0.34 -6.03 23.96
N THR A 165 1.57 -5.67 24.29
CA THR A 165 2.06 -4.32 24.55
C THR A 165 3.32 -4.05 23.74
N ASP A 166 3.87 -2.83 23.85
CA ASP A 166 5.21 -2.56 23.34
C ASP A 166 6.23 -3.58 23.88
N HIS A 167 7.15 -3.99 23.01
CA HIS A 167 8.20 -4.97 23.26
C HIS A 167 7.68 -6.30 23.84
N SER A 168 6.51 -6.77 23.39
CA SER A 168 5.97 -8.11 23.71
C SER A 168 6.60 -9.24 22.91
N PHE A 169 7.28 -8.93 21.79
CA PHE A 169 7.99 -9.89 20.94
C PHE A 169 7.14 -10.99 20.27
N ASP A 170 5.81 -10.93 20.33
CA ASP A 170 4.90 -11.87 19.66
C ASP A 170 4.65 -11.52 18.20
N ILE A 171 4.70 -10.24 17.83
CA ILE A 171 4.53 -9.74 16.46
C ILE A 171 5.86 -9.16 15.96
N ARG A 172 6.28 -9.52 14.74
CA ARG A 172 7.52 -9.00 14.15
C ARG A 172 7.41 -7.49 13.96
N TYR A 173 8.46 -6.76 14.37
CA TYR A 173 8.50 -5.30 14.42
C TYR A 173 7.21 -4.63 14.96
N GLU A 174 6.46 -5.35 15.80
CA GLU A 174 5.29 -4.89 16.57
C GLU A 174 4.00 -4.64 15.77
N GLY A 175 3.90 -5.16 14.53
CA GLY A 175 2.67 -5.05 13.76
C GLY A 175 2.77 -5.52 12.31
N PRO A 176 1.84 -5.14 11.42
CA PRO A 176 1.96 -5.38 9.99
C PRO A 176 2.97 -4.41 9.36
N GLY A 177 3.59 -4.86 8.27
CA GLY A 177 4.50 -4.06 7.45
C GLY A 177 4.01 -4.01 6.01
N TRP A 178 4.22 -2.88 5.33
CA TRP A 178 3.96 -2.73 3.90
C TRP A 178 4.97 -1.81 3.24
N GLU A 179 5.25 -2.03 1.96
CA GLU A 179 6.27 -1.30 1.23
C GLU A 179 5.98 -1.19 -0.27
N SER A 180 6.66 -0.23 -0.90
CA SER A 180 6.86 -0.14 -2.34
C SER A 180 8.35 -0.22 -2.67
N ASP A 181 8.70 -0.13 -3.95
CA ASP A 181 10.09 0.03 -4.42
C ASP A 181 10.74 1.37 -4.01
N LYS A 182 10.04 2.22 -3.24
CA LYS A 182 10.55 3.53 -2.76
C LYS A 182 10.72 3.60 -1.25
N VAL A 183 9.81 3.00 -0.47
CA VAL A 183 9.73 3.18 0.98
C VAL A 183 9.02 2.00 1.63
N GLY A 184 9.35 1.70 2.88
CA GLY A 184 8.63 0.75 3.72
C GLY A 184 8.03 1.40 4.95
N TYR A 185 7.02 0.75 5.51
CA TYR A 185 6.30 1.20 6.69
C TYR A 185 5.99 0.01 7.60
N ARG A 186 5.81 0.31 8.88
CA ARG A 186 5.09 -0.56 9.83
C ARG A 186 3.99 0.23 10.53
N PHE A 187 3.05 -0.50 11.10
CA PHE A 187 2.00 0.07 11.91
C PHE A 187 1.94 -0.63 13.27
N TYR A 188 2.04 0.11 14.37
CA TYR A 188 2.00 -0.47 15.71
C TYR A 188 0.60 -0.95 16.08
N LEU A 189 0.50 -2.21 16.51
CA LEU A 189 -0.74 -2.83 16.97
C LEU A 189 -0.97 -2.70 18.49
N ASP A 190 -0.46 -1.63 19.09
CA ASP A 190 -0.68 -1.29 20.50
C ASP A 190 -1.18 0.17 20.65
N TRP A 191 -1.17 0.70 21.88
CA TRP A 191 -1.65 2.06 22.18
C TRP A 191 -0.89 3.17 21.45
N ARG A 192 0.31 2.89 20.93
CA ARG A 192 1.02 3.87 20.10
C ARG A 192 0.23 4.17 18.84
N ASN A 193 -0.48 3.18 18.28
CA ASN A 193 -1.31 3.27 17.09
C ASN A 193 -0.70 4.19 16.02
N ALA A 194 0.58 3.96 15.73
CA ALA A 194 1.41 4.88 14.97
C ALA A 194 2.01 4.19 13.75
N VAL A 195 2.22 4.97 12.68
CA VAL A 195 2.99 4.52 11.52
C VAL A 195 4.46 4.91 11.71
N ASP A 196 5.33 3.95 11.45
CA ASP A 196 6.78 4.11 11.42
C ASP A 196 7.33 3.94 10.00
N VAL A 197 8.55 4.43 9.76
CA VAL A 197 9.14 4.48 8.41
C VAL A 197 10.43 3.65 8.32
N PHE A 198 10.44 2.70 7.41
CA PHE A 198 11.65 2.02 6.95
C PHE A 198 12.19 2.74 5.72
N GLY A 199 13.38 3.33 5.86
CA GLY A 199 14.11 3.96 4.77
C GLY A 199 14.81 2.91 3.94
N LYS A 200 14.62 2.94 2.61
CA LYS A 200 15.16 1.92 1.69
C LYS A 200 16.25 2.50 0.80
N LYS A 201 17.38 1.80 0.66
CA LYS A 201 18.46 2.08 -0.30
C LYS A 201 18.37 1.22 -1.57
N THR A 202 17.32 0.41 -1.68
CA THR A 202 17.07 -0.54 -2.78
C THR A 202 15.62 -0.49 -3.23
N ALA A 203 15.37 -0.87 -4.49
CA ALA A 203 14.03 -1.04 -5.05
C ALA A 203 13.42 -2.42 -4.71
N GLU A 204 14.22 -3.38 -4.26
CA GLU A 204 13.75 -4.73 -3.90
C GLU A 204 12.77 -4.69 -2.72
N MET A 205 11.85 -5.66 -2.65
CA MET A 205 11.03 -5.87 -1.45
C MET A 205 11.91 -6.46 -0.35
N VAL A 206 11.90 -5.88 0.85
CA VAL A 206 12.86 -6.21 1.91
C VAL A 206 12.19 -6.67 3.20
N LEU A 207 10.93 -6.29 3.45
CA LEU A 207 10.29 -6.48 4.76
C LEU A 207 10.23 -7.95 5.18
N GLN A 208 10.10 -8.87 4.22
CA GLN A 208 10.13 -10.31 4.49
C GLN A 208 11.38 -10.77 5.22
N ASN A 209 12.50 -10.04 5.10
CA ASN A 209 13.79 -10.35 5.72
C ASN A 209 14.09 -9.52 6.98
N VAL A 210 13.30 -8.49 7.29
CA VAL A 210 13.55 -7.55 8.38
C VAL A 210 13.23 -8.18 9.74
N GLY A 211 14.07 -7.97 10.76
CA GLY A 211 13.80 -8.39 12.15
C GLY A 211 13.83 -9.90 12.39
N LEU A 212 14.55 -10.66 11.55
CA LEU A 212 14.71 -12.12 11.69
C LEU A 212 15.98 -12.53 12.46
N ASP A 213 16.95 -11.62 12.56
CA ASP A 213 18.30 -11.80 13.09
C ASP A 213 18.53 -11.07 14.43
N GLY A 214 17.46 -10.94 15.20
CA GLY A 214 17.40 -10.14 16.42
C GLY A 214 16.26 -9.14 16.31
N PHE A 215 15.46 -9.00 17.36
CA PHE A 215 14.21 -8.22 17.29
C PHE A 215 14.45 -6.75 16.88
N ASP A 216 15.58 -6.16 17.26
CA ASP A 216 15.91 -4.75 17.03
C ASP A 216 16.98 -4.52 15.94
N SER A 217 17.41 -5.57 15.22
CA SER A 217 18.52 -5.50 14.25
C SER A 217 18.29 -4.48 13.14
N TYR A 218 17.03 -4.24 12.78
CA TYR A 218 16.64 -3.31 11.72
C TYR A 218 16.86 -1.83 12.06
N HIS A 219 17.19 -1.50 13.31
CA HIS A 219 17.62 -0.15 13.68
C HIS A 219 19.06 0.15 13.23
N GLU A 220 19.84 -0.88 12.91
CA GLU A 220 21.20 -0.75 12.40
C GLU A 220 21.22 -0.55 10.89
N SER A 221 22.21 0.19 10.38
CA SER A 221 22.31 0.45 8.95
C SER A 221 22.66 -0.81 8.18
N CYS A 222 21.75 -1.24 7.33
CA CYS A 222 21.94 -2.38 6.43
C CYS A 222 22.10 -1.92 4.97
N GLU A 223 22.49 -2.85 4.09
CA GLU A 223 22.56 -2.62 2.64
C GLU A 223 21.19 -2.25 2.07
N TRP A 224 20.13 -2.88 2.57
CA TRP A 224 18.76 -2.61 2.13
C TRP A 224 18.23 -1.25 2.62
N GLY A 225 18.73 -0.74 3.75
CA GLY A 225 18.10 0.35 4.47
C GLY A 225 18.18 0.20 5.99
N GLN A 226 17.25 0.83 6.70
CA GLN A 226 17.05 0.69 8.15
C GLN A 226 15.71 1.28 8.56
N ASP A 227 15.30 1.07 9.81
CA ASP A 227 14.34 1.93 10.49
C ASP A 227 14.94 3.33 10.69
N ILE A 228 14.28 4.33 10.12
CA ILE A 228 14.76 5.71 10.11
C ILE A 228 13.90 6.64 10.96
N PHE A 229 12.89 6.13 11.66
CA PHE A 229 11.88 6.97 12.27
C PHE A 229 11.52 6.51 13.68
N LYS A 230 11.13 7.47 14.53
CA LYS A 230 10.84 7.20 15.94
C LYS A 230 9.57 7.90 16.33
N VAL A 231 8.51 7.11 16.49
CA VAL A 231 7.18 7.63 16.81
C VAL A 231 7.05 8.08 18.26
N GLY A 232 7.58 7.32 19.22
CA GLY A 232 7.42 7.59 20.66
C GLY A 232 5.96 7.85 21.07
N GLU A 233 5.73 8.96 21.76
CA GLU A 233 4.39 9.39 22.21
C GLU A 233 3.68 10.32 21.20
N THR A 234 4.11 10.34 19.95
CA THR A 234 3.56 11.21 18.89
C THR A 234 2.56 10.43 18.01
N LEU A 235 1.98 11.09 17.02
CA LEU A 235 1.20 10.43 15.97
C LEU A 235 2.07 9.72 14.92
N GLY A 236 3.40 9.80 15.01
CA GLY A 236 4.28 9.30 13.96
C GLY A 236 4.03 10.02 12.64
N LEU A 237 3.74 9.26 11.58
CA LEU A 237 3.40 9.78 10.25
C LEU A 237 2.00 9.33 9.83
N GLY A 238 1.03 10.24 9.75
CA GLY A 238 -0.23 9.93 9.09
C GLY A 238 -1.13 8.97 9.86
N SER A 239 -0.93 8.80 11.17
CA SER A 239 -1.81 7.97 12.00
C SER A 239 -3.12 8.70 12.30
N ILE A 240 -4.14 7.95 12.69
CA ILE A 240 -5.47 8.49 13.01
C ILE A 240 -5.62 8.77 14.52
N ALA A 241 -6.24 9.89 14.84
CA ALA A 241 -6.64 10.27 16.19
C ALA A 241 -7.97 11.03 16.20
N TYR A 242 -8.62 11.06 17.36
CA TYR A 242 -9.68 12.02 17.68
C TYR A 242 -9.06 13.37 18.03
N TRP A 243 -9.62 14.47 17.53
CA TRP A 243 -9.19 15.81 17.92
C TRP A 243 -10.05 16.33 19.08
N SER A 244 -9.43 16.56 20.24
CA SER A 244 -10.14 17.08 21.43
C SER A 244 -10.46 18.57 21.36
N GLY A 245 -9.91 19.27 20.36
CA GLY A 245 -9.86 20.74 20.31
C GLY A 245 -8.52 21.31 20.75
N THR A 246 -7.73 20.56 21.52
CA THR A 246 -6.42 20.99 22.03
C THR A 246 -5.29 20.01 21.75
N GLU A 247 -5.58 18.72 21.66
CA GLU A 247 -4.58 17.68 21.42
C GLU A 247 -5.17 16.48 20.67
N ALA A 248 -4.30 15.72 20.02
CA ALA A 248 -4.67 14.48 19.37
C ALA A 248 -4.78 13.32 20.39
N VAL A 249 -5.92 12.63 20.39
CA VAL A 249 -6.17 11.42 21.19
C VAL A 249 -6.16 10.21 20.27
N ARG A 250 -5.13 9.39 20.39
CA ARG A 250 -4.91 8.20 19.54
C ARG A 250 -6.00 7.15 19.70
N VAL A 251 -6.01 6.17 18.80
CA VAL A 251 -6.80 4.94 18.94
C VAL A 251 -6.13 4.01 19.96
N GLU A 252 -6.08 4.44 21.22
CA GLU A 252 -5.34 3.76 22.30
C GLU A 252 -6.22 2.90 23.21
N LYS A 253 -7.54 3.16 23.24
CA LYS A 253 -8.53 2.42 24.06
C LYS A 253 -9.58 1.79 23.16
N THR A 254 -9.53 0.46 23.06
CA THR A 254 -10.44 -0.34 22.24
C THR A 254 -10.82 -1.61 22.99
N ASP A 255 -11.97 -2.20 22.68
CA ASP A 255 -12.38 -3.49 23.24
C ASP A 255 -11.57 -4.63 22.61
N SER A 256 -11.28 -4.52 21.29
CA SER A 256 -10.36 -5.42 20.60
C SER A 256 -9.95 -4.87 19.24
N MET A 257 -8.88 -5.45 18.70
CA MET A 257 -8.35 -5.12 17.37
C MET A 257 -8.07 -6.38 16.55
N ILE A 258 -8.40 -6.33 15.27
CA ILE A 258 -8.06 -7.36 14.28
C ILE A 258 -7.31 -6.68 13.13
N SER A 259 -6.09 -7.13 12.85
CA SER A 259 -5.31 -6.68 11.69
C SER A 259 -5.22 -7.77 10.63
N ARG A 260 -5.24 -7.38 9.36
CA ARG A 260 -5.23 -8.30 8.22
C ARG A 260 -4.40 -7.76 7.06
N ILE A 261 -3.87 -8.69 6.27
CA ILE A 261 -3.31 -8.40 4.95
C ILE A 261 -4.43 -8.46 3.94
N ALA A 262 -5.01 -7.29 3.64
CA ALA A 262 -6.08 -7.17 2.68
C ALA A 262 -5.61 -7.50 1.25
N MET A 263 -4.34 -7.20 0.94
CA MET A 263 -3.74 -7.50 -0.36
C MET A 263 -2.22 -7.53 -0.28
N ASN A 264 -1.59 -8.52 -0.92
CA ASN A 264 -0.14 -8.60 -1.10
C ASN A 264 0.19 -8.84 -2.58
N GLY A 265 -0.04 -7.81 -3.39
CA GLY A 265 0.00 -7.88 -4.85
C GLY A 265 1.33 -7.52 -5.48
N LEU A 266 1.37 -7.64 -6.80
CA LEU A 266 2.50 -7.27 -7.66
C LEU A 266 2.72 -5.75 -7.71
N LEU A 267 1.64 -5.01 -7.91
CA LEU A 267 1.60 -3.56 -8.15
C LEU A 267 0.95 -2.77 -7.02
N LYS A 268 0.09 -3.42 -6.21
CA LYS A 268 -0.58 -2.80 -5.07
C LYS A 268 -0.65 -3.78 -3.91
N SER A 269 -0.35 -3.30 -2.71
CA SER A 269 -0.51 -4.05 -1.46
C SER A 269 -1.27 -3.20 -0.44
N ALA A 270 -1.94 -3.86 0.50
CA ALA A 270 -2.77 -3.20 1.48
C ALA A 270 -2.87 -4.01 2.78
N ILE A 271 -2.98 -3.28 3.87
CA ILE A 271 -3.30 -3.81 5.19
C ILE A 271 -4.61 -3.18 5.67
N GLU A 272 -5.37 -3.91 6.46
CA GLU A 272 -6.55 -3.36 7.14
C GLU A 272 -6.48 -3.65 8.64
N THR A 273 -7.03 -2.73 9.42
CA THR A 273 -7.18 -2.89 10.87
C THR A 273 -8.60 -2.50 11.27
N GLN A 274 -9.29 -3.44 11.90
CA GLN A 274 -10.61 -3.24 12.48
C GLN A 274 -10.46 -3.04 13.99
N TYR A 275 -10.89 -1.88 14.46
CA TYR A 275 -11.02 -1.54 15.87
C TYR A 275 -12.46 -1.71 16.30
N TYR A 276 -12.68 -2.42 17.40
CA TYR A 276 -13.98 -2.55 18.03
C TYR A 276 -14.02 -1.72 19.30
N GLY A 277 -15.09 -0.95 19.48
CA GLY A 277 -15.30 -0.16 20.68
C GLY A 277 -14.19 0.86 20.96
N TRP A 278 -13.69 1.55 19.93
CA TRP A 278 -12.77 2.68 20.13
C TRP A 278 -13.43 3.77 20.98
N GLN A 279 -12.80 4.07 22.11
CA GLN A 279 -13.29 5.00 23.12
C GLN A 279 -12.51 6.31 23.06
N PHE A 280 -13.22 7.44 22.95
CA PHE A 280 -12.68 8.79 23.06
C PHE A 280 -13.74 9.72 23.62
N ALA A 281 -13.32 10.70 24.42
CA ALA A 281 -14.24 11.55 25.20
C ALA A 281 -15.31 10.69 25.91
N ASN A 282 -16.59 10.92 25.62
CA ASN A 282 -17.72 10.12 26.13
C ASN A 282 -18.38 9.28 25.02
N SER A 283 -17.63 8.93 23.98
CA SER A 283 -18.11 8.21 22.80
C SER A 283 -17.39 6.87 22.60
N THR A 284 -18.11 5.93 21.99
CA THR A 284 -17.59 4.61 21.61
C THR A 284 -18.06 4.28 20.21
N VAL A 285 -17.11 4.01 19.30
CA VAL A 285 -17.37 3.72 17.88
C VAL A 285 -16.47 2.57 17.40
N ASP A 286 -16.85 1.87 16.35
CA ASP A 286 -15.92 1.00 15.64
C ASP A 286 -15.26 1.81 14.53
N LEU A 287 -14.00 1.49 14.23
CA LEU A 287 -13.22 2.11 13.18
C LEU A 287 -12.63 1.03 12.29
N HIS A 288 -12.85 1.14 10.99
CA HIS A 288 -12.13 0.39 9.97
C HIS A 288 -11.07 1.30 9.35
N SER A 289 -9.82 0.85 9.34
CA SER A 289 -8.70 1.50 8.68
C SER A 289 -8.16 0.61 7.57
N TYR A 290 -8.03 1.16 6.37
CA TYR A 290 -7.46 0.50 5.20
C TYR A 290 -6.30 1.34 4.66
N LEU A 291 -5.09 0.78 4.72
CA LEU A 291 -3.86 1.41 4.25
C LEU A 291 -3.37 0.69 3.01
N SER A 292 -3.20 1.40 1.89
CA SER A 292 -2.70 0.79 0.65
C SER A 292 -1.58 1.58 0.00
N ILE A 293 -0.68 0.87 -0.67
CA ILE A 293 0.47 1.44 -1.39
C ILE A 293 0.57 0.80 -2.78
N VAL A 294 1.00 1.59 -3.76
CA VAL A 294 1.28 1.14 -5.14
C VAL A 294 2.78 1.21 -5.46
N GLY A 295 3.20 0.41 -6.42
CA GLY A 295 4.57 0.45 -6.96
C GLY A 295 4.93 1.84 -7.48
N GLY A 296 6.19 2.24 -7.31
CA GLY A 296 6.72 3.54 -7.72
C GLY A 296 6.34 4.70 -6.82
N SER A 297 5.46 4.48 -5.84
CA SER A 297 4.92 5.54 -4.98
C SER A 297 5.53 5.54 -3.58
N ARG A 298 5.66 6.73 -3.00
CA ARG A 298 5.90 6.93 -1.57
C ARG A 298 4.60 7.10 -0.78
N LEU A 299 3.47 7.21 -1.46
CA LEU A 299 2.18 7.50 -0.85
C LEU A 299 1.53 6.23 -0.37
N THR A 300 1.18 6.21 0.91
CA THR A 300 0.14 5.32 1.42
C THR A 300 -1.20 6.05 1.40
N HIS A 301 -2.21 5.47 0.75
CA HIS A 301 -3.60 5.91 0.84
C HIS A 301 -4.24 5.31 2.08
N CYS A 302 -4.70 6.17 2.99
CA CYS A 302 -5.42 5.81 4.20
C CYS A 302 -6.91 6.10 4.01
N GLN A 303 -7.73 5.06 4.12
CA GLN A 303 -9.19 5.16 4.08
C GLN A 303 -9.76 4.73 5.42
N LEU A 304 -10.61 5.58 6.00
CA LEU A 304 -11.21 5.37 7.31
C LEU A 304 -12.73 5.33 7.20
N GLU A 305 -13.35 4.38 7.90
CA GLU A 305 -14.79 4.25 8.01
C GLU A 305 -15.20 4.01 9.46
N LEU A 306 -16.09 4.88 9.96
CA LEU A 306 -16.65 4.79 11.30
C LEU A 306 -17.99 4.07 11.25
N SER A 307 -18.28 3.22 12.24
CA SER A 307 -19.58 2.52 12.29
C SER A 307 -20.77 3.43 12.63
N LYS A 308 -20.51 4.54 13.31
CA LYS A 308 -21.51 5.53 13.70
C LYS A 308 -20.83 6.84 14.15
N GLY A 309 -21.65 7.88 14.30
CA GLY A 309 -21.21 9.18 14.80
C GLY A 309 -20.47 9.99 13.73
N ASN A 310 -20.01 11.18 14.11
CA ASN A 310 -19.21 12.04 13.23
C ASN A 310 -18.18 12.86 14.03
N PRO A 311 -17.26 12.18 14.76
CA PRO A 311 -16.25 12.87 15.55
C PRO A 311 -15.34 13.73 14.67
N VAL A 312 -14.79 14.79 15.25
CA VAL A 312 -13.69 15.52 14.63
C VAL A 312 -12.44 14.65 14.75
N LEU A 313 -11.91 14.22 13.62
CA LEU A 313 -10.71 13.42 13.54
C LEU A 313 -9.50 14.33 13.31
N CYS A 314 -8.31 13.78 13.49
CA CYS A 314 -7.09 14.41 13.03
C CYS A 314 -6.06 13.35 12.63
N THR A 315 -5.11 13.79 11.83
CA THR A 315 -3.88 13.06 11.53
C THR A 315 -2.72 14.04 11.64
N GLY A 316 -1.48 13.56 11.64
CA GLY A 316 -0.36 14.44 11.84
C GLY A 316 1.01 13.86 11.58
N ILE A 317 1.98 14.76 11.64
CA ILE A 317 3.41 14.50 11.52
C ILE A 317 4.03 14.90 12.85
N ILE A 318 4.95 14.10 13.36
CA ILE A 318 5.80 14.47 14.49
C ILE A 318 6.41 15.88 14.33
N LYS A 319 6.45 16.63 15.43
CA LYS A 319 7.07 17.96 15.50
C LYS A 319 8.53 17.83 15.95
N TYR A 320 9.45 18.24 15.08
CA TYR A 320 10.88 18.32 15.39
C TYR A 320 11.32 19.76 15.63
N LYS A 321 12.25 19.95 16.59
CA LYS A 321 12.78 21.28 16.92
C LYS A 321 13.57 21.84 15.74
N GLY A 322 13.23 23.06 15.32
CA GLY A 322 13.93 23.76 14.23
C GLY A 322 13.50 23.34 12.83
N ILE A 323 12.42 22.55 12.71
CA ILE A 323 11.82 22.18 11.43
C ILE A 323 10.39 22.71 11.44
N GLU A 324 10.15 23.71 10.60
CA GLU A 324 8.84 24.33 10.46
C GLU A 324 7.98 23.56 9.44
N PRO A 325 6.67 23.43 9.68
CA PRO A 325 5.75 22.84 8.73
C PRO A 325 5.50 23.76 7.53
N GLU A 326 5.23 23.15 6.38
CA GLU A 326 4.75 23.80 5.16
C GLU A 326 3.36 23.28 4.80
N THR A 327 2.52 24.16 4.29
CA THR A 327 1.15 23.83 3.89
C THR A 327 0.62 24.80 2.84
N ASN A 328 -0.25 24.31 1.96
CA ASN A 328 -1.05 25.14 1.05
C ASN A 328 -2.48 25.40 1.58
N PHE A 329 -2.76 25.21 2.87
CA PHE A 329 -4.12 25.34 3.41
C PHE A 329 -4.79 26.68 3.08
N ALA A 330 -4.01 27.77 3.04
CA ALA A 330 -4.46 29.12 2.70
C ALA A 330 -4.82 29.31 1.20
N ASP A 331 -4.35 28.43 0.31
CA ASP A 331 -4.71 28.47 -1.11
C ASP A 331 -6.09 27.83 -1.30
N SER A 332 -7.13 28.63 -1.46
CA SER A 332 -8.51 28.14 -1.64
C SER A 332 -8.81 27.56 -3.02
N LEU A 333 -7.89 27.67 -3.99
CA LEU A 333 -8.11 27.21 -5.37
C LEU A 333 -7.75 25.72 -5.55
N SER A 334 -6.98 25.14 -4.64
CA SER A 334 -6.61 23.72 -4.70
C SER A 334 -7.64 22.84 -3.99
N ASP A 335 -8.10 21.76 -4.64
CA ASP A 335 -9.01 20.78 -4.02
C ASP A 335 -8.31 19.90 -2.97
N TYR A 336 -6.97 19.95 -2.91
CA TYR A 336 -6.16 19.18 -1.97
C TYR A 336 -5.31 20.08 -1.09
N VAL A 337 -5.19 19.69 0.18
CA VAL A 337 -4.36 20.34 1.18
C VAL A 337 -3.23 19.41 1.56
N PHE A 338 -2.00 19.90 1.59
CA PHE A 338 -0.88 19.19 2.20
C PHE A 338 -0.44 19.84 3.52
N LEU A 339 0.11 19.01 4.40
CA LEU A 339 0.91 19.40 5.55
C LEU A 339 2.22 18.63 5.47
N ALA A 340 3.37 19.31 5.44
CA ALA A 340 4.66 18.68 5.20
C ALA A 340 5.76 19.25 6.07
N THR A 341 6.80 18.45 6.33
CA THR A 341 8.05 18.87 6.96
C THR A 341 9.23 18.30 6.18
N TYR A 342 10.35 19.02 6.17
CA TYR A 342 11.60 18.55 5.58
C TYR A 342 12.79 19.08 6.37
N GLY A 343 13.72 18.19 6.72
CA GLY A 343 14.97 18.55 7.40
C GLY A 343 15.65 17.35 8.02
N LEU A 344 16.65 17.59 8.88
CA LEU A 344 17.34 16.56 9.65
C LEU A 344 16.40 15.99 10.74
N GLN A 345 15.58 15.01 10.35
CA GLN A 345 14.52 14.44 11.19
C GLN A 345 14.41 12.91 11.11
N SER A 346 15.46 12.24 10.65
CA SER A 346 15.57 10.79 10.73
C SER A 346 16.39 10.35 11.96
N LEU A 347 16.23 9.10 12.37
CA LEU A 347 17.12 8.41 13.32
C LEU A 347 18.56 8.27 12.80
N ALA A 348 18.77 8.38 11.50
CA ALA A 348 20.07 8.27 10.85
C ALA A 348 20.86 9.59 10.84
N ASN A 349 20.35 10.64 11.49
CA ASN A 349 20.90 12.00 11.48
C ASN A 349 21.03 12.59 10.06
N ASP A 350 20.05 12.35 9.22
CA ASP A 350 20.00 12.80 7.83
C ASP A 350 18.62 13.35 7.45
N SER A 351 18.49 13.87 6.22
CA SER A 351 17.26 14.55 5.80
C SER A 351 16.14 13.57 5.48
N LEU A 352 14.95 13.89 5.96
CA LEU A 352 13.73 13.16 5.71
C LEU A 352 12.61 14.16 5.39
N GLY A 353 11.91 13.94 4.27
CA GLY A 353 10.66 14.63 3.95
C GLY A 353 9.47 13.81 4.43
N LEU A 354 8.51 14.45 5.09
CA LEU A 354 7.26 13.85 5.54
C LEU A 354 6.10 14.69 5.03
N ALA A 355 5.03 14.07 4.55
CA ALA A 355 3.84 14.82 4.17
C ALA A 355 2.56 14.03 4.39
N ILE A 356 1.48 14.77 4.63
CA ILE A 356 0.09 14.33 4.62
C ILE A 356 -0.64 15.14 3.57
N ILE A 357 -1.49 14.50 2.78
CA ILE A 357 -2.29 15.14 1.73
C ILE A 357 -3.74 14.67 1.88
N ALA A 358 -4.70 15.60 1.98
CA ALA A 358 -6.11 15.26 2.04
C ALA A 358 -6.93 16.16 1.13
N HIS A 359 -8.07 15.66 0.66
CA HIS A 359 -9.00 16.50 -0.07
C HIS A 359 -9.57 17.57 0.88
N ARG A 360 -9.54 18.84 0.45
CA ARG A 360 -10.00 20.02 1.19
C ARG A 360 -11.37 19.87 1.82
N LYS A 361 -12.29 19.14 1.19
CA LYS A 361 -13.64 18.89 1.73
C LYS A 361 -13.64 18.27 3.13
N PHE A 362 -12.55 17.58 3.51
CA PHE A 362 -12.38 17.00 4.84
C PHE A 362 -11.59 17.91 5.78
N VAL A 363 -10.73 18.79 5.27
CA VAL A 363 -9.77 19.54 6.10
C VAL A 363 -10.41 20.80 6.66
N THR A 364 -10.52 20.87 7.99
CA THR A 364 -11.11 22.02 8.68
C THR A 364 -10.07 22.98 9.24
N GLN A 365 -8.88 22.48 9.57
CA GLN A 365 -7.82 23.27 10.18
C GLN A 365 -6.45 22.60 10.01
N ILE A 366 -5.40 23.40 9.84
CA ILE A 366 -4.01 23.02 10.12
C ILE A 366 -3.59 23.69 11.43
N THR A 367 -3.08 22.91 12.37
CA THR A 367 -2.71 23.36 13.72
C THR A 367 -1.57 22.49 14.25
N GLU A 368 -1.25 22.63 15.53
CA GLU A 368 -0.30 21.77 16.22
C GLU A 368 -0.77 21.47 17.64
N ASP A 369 -0.20 20.41 18.22
CA ASP A 369 -0.17 20.20 19.66
C ASP A 369 1.29 20.25 20.15
N LYS A 370 1.55 19.82 21.39
CA LYS A 370 2.90 19.82 21.98
C LYS A 370 3.92 19.00 21.17
N LYS A 371 3.49 17.95 20.47
CA LYS A 371 4.33 16.90 19.87
C LYS A 371 4.13 16.74 18.37
N ASN A 372 3.06 17.28 17.81
CA ASN A 372 2.63 16.99 16.44
C ASN A 372 2.26 18.27 15.69
N GLN A 373 2.57 18.28 14.40
CA GLN A 373 1.90 19.09 13.39
C GLN A 373 0.63 18.35 12.97
N ILE A 374 -0.51 19.03 12.99
CA ILE A 374 -1.85 18.42 12.93
C ILE A 374 -2.64 18.93 11.73
N MET A 375 -3.24 17.98 11.00
CA MET A 375 -4.32 18.21 10.05
C MET A 375 -5.64 17.73 10.69
N VAL A 376 -6.56 18.66 10.95
CA VAL A 376 -7.88 18.37 11.51
C VAL A 376 -8.85 18.02 10.38
N LEU A 377 -9.56 16.91 10.56
CA LEU A 377 -10.38 16.27 9.56
C LEU A 377 -11.82 16.10 10.04
N GLN A 378 -12.79 16.48 9.21
CA GLN A 378 -14.20 16.20 9.43
C GLN A 378 -14.67 15.11 8.47
N PRO A 379 -15.05 13.92 8.96
CA PRO A 379 -15.61 12.88 8.11
C PRO A 379 -16.91 13.32 7.44
N ILE A 380 -17.12 12.82 6.22
CA ILE A 380 -18.37 12.98 5.45
C ILE A 380 -18.98 11.59 5.31
N ASN A 381 -20.24 11.44 5.72
CA ASN A 381 -20.92 10.14 5.72
C ASN A 381 -20.11 9.05 6.45
N GLN A 382 -19.54 9.39 7.61
CA GLN A 382 -18.70 8.51 8.43
C GLN A 382 -17.40 8.04 7.75
N LYS A 383 -16.99 8.67 6.64
CA LYS A 383 -15.77 8.32 5.90
C LYS A 383 -14.86 9.52 5.77
N VAL A 384 -13.56 9.25 5.79
CA VAL A 384 -12.51 10.20 5.42
C VAL A 384 -11.37 9.43 4.79
N ASP A 385 -10.69 10.04 3.83
CA ASP A 385 -9.47 9.50 3.26
C ASP A 385 -8.43 10.59 3.07
N TYR A 386 -7.17 10.17 3.17
CA TYR A 386 -6.00 11.02 3.02
C TYR A 386 -4.80 10.14 2.62
N TYR A 387 -3.71 10.79 2.25
CA TYR A 387 -2.46 10.14 1.91
C TYR A 387 -1.38 10.61 2.88
N PHE A 388 -0.39 9.76 3.11
CA PHE A 388 0.86 10.17 3.74
C PHE A 388 2.06 9.58 3.02
N LEU A 389 3.21 10.22 3.14
CA LEU A 389 4.45 9.77 2.51
C LEU A 389 5.68 10.13 3.33
N ALA A 390 6.76 9.38 3.07
CA ALA A 390 8.09 9.68 3.55
C ALA A 390 9.10 9.63 2.40
N ALA A 391 10.04 10.58 2.35
CA ALA A 391 11.08 10.69 1.33
C ALA A 391 12.45 10.85 2.00
N TRP A 392 13.19 9.76 2.09
CA TRP A 392 14.50 9.73 2.74
C TRP A 392 15.61 10.12 1.78
N GLU A 393 16.58 10.93 2.21
CA GLU A 393 17.66 11.39 1.32
C GLU A 393 18.57 10.27 0.79
N LYS A 394 18.62 9.12 1.48
CA LYS A 394 19.40 7.94 1.02
C LYS A 394 18.58 6.95 0.20
N GLU A 395 17.35 7.31 -0.16
CA GLU A 395 16.56 6.53 -1.09
C GLU A 395 17.26 6.42 -2.46
N LEU A 396 17.24 5.21 -3.05
CA LEU A 396 17.85 4.97 -4.36
C LEU A 396 17.22 5.86 -5.44
N ASN A 397 18.01 6.76 -6.02
CA ASN A 397 17.56 7.78 -6.98
C ASN A 397 16.39 8.63 -6.44
N GLY A 398 16.40 8.88 -5.12
CA GLY A 398 15.33 9.58 -4.41
C GLY A 398 15.51 11.09 -4.29
N ILE A 399 14.73 11.68 -3.40
CA ILE A 399 14.70 13.12 -3.14
C ILE A 399 15.75 13.46 -2.07
N THR A 400 16.76 14.25 -2.44
CA THR A 400 17.94 14.49 -1.58
C THR A 400 17.96 15.88 -0.94
N ASN A 401 17.03 16.77 -1.29
CA ASN A 401 16.99 18.12 -0.74
C ASN A 401 15.56 18.69 -0.69
N LYS A 402 15.39 19.76 0.08
CA LYS A 402 14.11 20.42 0.33
C LYS A 402 13.45 20.97 -0.95
N LYS A 403 14.24 21.51 -1.88
CA LYS A 403 13.70 22.09 -3.12
C LYS A 403 13.03 21.00 -3.96
N ASP A 404 13.70 19.87 -4.15
CA ASP A 404 13.16 18.76 -4.92
C ASP A 404 11.97 18.10 -4.21
N PHE A 405 11.95 18.10 -2.87
CA PHE A 405 10.79 17.66 -2.10
C PHE A 405 9.57 18.55 -2.32
N ASN A 406 9.76 19.87 -2.31
CA ASN A 406 8.68 20.83 -2.56
C ASN A 406 8.14 20.70 -3.99
N ILE A 407 9.03 20.58 -4.99
CA ILE A 407 8.63 20.32 -6.39
C ILE A 407 7.85 19.00 -6.50
N TYR A 408 8.28 17.95 -5.79
CA TYR A 408 7.58 16.68 -5.76
C TYR A 408 6.16 16.82 -5.20
N LEU A 409 5.99 17.54 -4.08
CA LEU A 409 4.66 17.81 -3.50
C LEU A 409 3.78 18.66 -4.42
N GLU A 410 4.32 19.72 -5.02
CA GLU A 410 3.60 20.56 -5.97
C GLU A 410 3.10 19.75 -7.17
N ASN A 411 3.95 18.88 -7.74
CA ASN A 411 3.59 18.00 -8.85
C ASN A 411 2.53 16.97 -8.46
N LEU A 412 2.61 16.41 -7.24
CA LEU A 412 1.58 15.50 -6.72
C LEU A 412 0.22 16.19 -6.60
N ILE A 413 0.19 17.37 -5.95
CA ILE A 413 -1.03 18.15 -5.78
C ILE A 413 -1.59 18.56 -7.14
N PHE A 414 -0.75 18.99 -8.08
CA PHE A 414 -1.17 19.34 -9.42
C PHE A 414 -1.81 18.14 -10.14
N SER A 415 -1.21 16.95 -10.03
CA SER A 415 -1.74 15.71 -10.60
C SER A 415 -3.06 15.29 -9.95
N PHE A 416 -3.20 15.46 -8.63
CA PHE A 416 -4.45 15.17 -7.91
C PHE A 416 -5.61 16.09 -8.32
N ASN A 417 -5.32 17.36 -8.59
CA ASN A 417 -6.30 18.31 -9.12
C ASN A 417 -6.60 18.08 -10.62
N ASN A 418 -5.71 17.41 -11.35
CA ASN A 418 -5.81 17.19 -12.79
C ASN A 418 -5.59 15.72 -13.16
N PRO A 419 -6.46 14.80 -12.70
CA PRO A 419 -6.26 13.36 -12.86
C PRO A 419 -6.20 12.95 -14.33
N ILE A 420 -5.48 11.86 -14.61
CA ILE A 420 -5.49 11.21 -15.92
C ILE A 420 -6.93 10.84 -16.32
N LYS A 421 -7.19 10.85 -17.64
CA LYS A 421 -8.49 10.48 -18.21
C LYS A 421 -8.36 9.12 -18.87
N ILE A 422 -9.26 8.21 -18.50
CA ILE A 422 -9.31 6.86 -19.06
C ILE A 422 -10.58 6.77 -19.92
N SER A 423 -10.41 6.34 -21.17
CA SER A 423 -11.52 6.10 -22.10
C SER A 423 -11.29 4.82 -22.89
N GLN A 424 -12.37 4.24 -23.40
CA GLN A 424 -12.37 3.02 -24.20
C GLN A 424 -12.73 3.31 -25.65
#